data_AF-A0A0F4QG22-F1
#
_entry.id   AF-A0A0F4QG22-F1
#
_cell.length_a   1.000
_cell.length_b   1.000
_cell.length_c   1.000
_cell.angle_alpha   90.00
_cell.angle_beta   90.00
_cell.angle_gamma   90.00
#
_symmetry.space_group_name_H-M   'P 1'
#
loop_
_entity.id
_entity.type
_entity.pdbx_description
1 polymer ?
#
loop_
_entity_poly.entity_id
_entity_poly.type
_entity_poly.pdbx_seq_one_letter_code
_entity_poly.pdbx_strand_id
1 'polypeptide(L)'
;MSLSKQVVTEHLKRSFSLVFALIFLLLALAIVVSLISNIYASFLAGEEVMQIFLNSINTGIIGLAVFELATIINAEYAEVRETSSEEVSGIQRALPKFVGMVCVALSLEGLIMVIKYSQLELAGNLYYPVAIITSTAMLLAALGLFIYLTKKSS
;
A
#
# COMPACT_ATOMS: atom_id res chain seq x y z
N MET A 1 -6.34 11.55 40.27
CA MET A 1 -6.27 10.16 39.77
C MET A 1 -6.59 10.01 38.27
N SER A 2 -7.19 11.00 37.60
CA SER A 2 -7.41 10.97 36.13
C SER A 2 -6.17 11.33 35.29
N LEU A 3 -5.30 12.22 35.77
CA LEU A 3 -4.10 12.68 35.04
C LEU A 3 -3.03 11.59 34.82
N SER A 4 -2.90 10.61 35.73
CA SER A 4 -1.94 9.50 35.59
C SER A 4 -2.35 8.48 34.53
N LYS A 5 -3.67 8.22 34.35
CA LYS A 5 -4.15 7.30 33.32
C LYS A 5 -3.90 7.85 31.92
N GLN A 6 -4.10 9.15 31.73
CA GLN A 6 -3.97 9.83 30.43
C GLN A 6 -2.53 9.75 29.89
N VAL A 7 -1.53 9.99 30.75
CA VAL A 7 -0.09 9.89 30.40
C VAL A 7 0.33 8.47 30.02
N VAL A 8 -0.18 7.45 30.72
CA VAL A 8 0.16 6.04 30.43
C VAL A 8 -0.43 5.60 29.08
N THR A 9 -1.67 6.00 28.75
CA THR A 9 -2.25 5.72 27.42
C THR A 9 -1.49 6.39 26.28
N GLU A 10 -1.01 7.63 26.46
CA GLU A 10 -0.24 8.34 25.45
C GLU A 10 1.13 7.69 25.19
N HIS A 11 1.84 7.28 26.24
CA HIS A 11 3.11 6.54 26.08
C HIS A 11 2.92 5.16 25.44
N LEU A 12 1.85 4.45 25.78
CA LEU A 12 1.56 3.13 25.20
C LEU A 12 1.21 3.22 23.72
N LYS A 13 0.35 4.17 23.33
CA LYS A 13 0.02 4.45 21.92
C LYS A 13 1.27 4.82 21.13
N ARG A 14 2.12 5.69 21.68
CA ARG A 14 3.38 6.11 21.06
C ARG A 14 4.37 4.96 20.87
N SER A 15 4.51 4.09 21.87
CA SER A 15 5.39 2.93 21.76
C SER A 15 4.87 1.96 20.71
N PHE A 16 3.56 1.73 20.65
CA PHE A 16 2.94 0.88 19.64
C PHE A 16 3.13 1.44 18.24
N SER A 17 2.86 2.72 18.01
CA SER A 17 2.97 3.31 16.68
C SER A 17 4.40 3.35 16.15
N LEU A 18 5.39 3.63 17.01
CA LEU A 18 6.80 3.55 16.64
C LEU A 18 7.21 2.14 16.21
N VAL A 19 6.77 1.12 16.96
CA VAL A 19 7.03 -0.27 16.63
C VAL A 19 6.37 -0.64 15.31
N PHE A 20 5.12 -0.23 15.08
CA PHE A 20 4.41 -0.46 13.81
C PHE A 20 5.11 0.24 12.64
N ALA A 21 5.39 1.55 12.74
CA ALA A 21 6.10 2.28 11.69
C ALA A 21 7.46 1.63 11.36
N LEU A 22 8.19 1.20 12.39
CA LEU A 22 9.47 0.51 12.22
C LEU A 22 9.31 -0.84 11.53
N ILE A 23 8.29 -1.64 11.89
CA ILE A 23 7.99 -2.92 11.22
C ILE A 23 7.69 -2.69 9.74
N PHE A 24 6.82 -1.73 9.41
CA PHE A 24 6.48 -1.42 8.02
C PHE A 24 7.70 -0.90 7.25
N LEU A 25 8.55 -0.07 7.87
CA LEU A 25 9.76 0.43 7.24
C LEU A 25 10.79 -0.67 6.98
N LEU A 26 10.98 -1.59 7.94
CA LEU A 26 11.83 -2.78 7.73
C LEU A 26 11.27 -3.70 6.66
N LEU A 27 9.95 -3.86 6.60
CA LEU A 27 9.28 -4.66 5.57
C LEU A 27 9.46 -4.03 4.18
N ALA A 28 9.29 -2.72 4.06
CA ALA A 28 9.54 -2.01 2.80
C ALA A 28 11.00 -2.19 2.35
N LEU A 29 11.96 -2.06 3.27
CA LEU A 29 13.37 -2.31 3.00
C LEU A 29 13.60 -3.76 2.55
N ALA A 30 13.01 -4.74 3.23
CA ALA A 30 13.11 -6.15 2.86
C ALA A 30 12.54 -6.43 1.46
N ILE A 31 11.42 -5.78 1.09
CA ILE A 31 10.84 -5.89 -0.25
C ILE A 31 11.79 -5.31 -1.30
N VAL A 32 12.41 -4.15 -1.05
CA VAL A 32 13.39 -3.55 -1.98
C VAL A 32 14.63 -4.45 -2.13
N VAL A 33 15.14 -5.02 -1.04
CA VAL A 33 16.25 -5.98 -1.09
C VAL A 33 15.84 -7.21 -1.89
N SER A 34 14.66 -7.77 -1.63
CA SER A 34 14.12 -8.91 -2.37
C SER A 34 13.99 -8.63 -3.87
N LEU A 35 13.52 -7.43 -4.25
CA LEU A 35 13.44 -7.00 -5.63
C LEU A 35 14.82 -7.03 -6.31
N ILE A 36 15.84 -6.44 -5.67
CA ILE A 36 17.21 -6.42 -6.21
C ILE A 36 17.76 -7.85 -6.32
N SER A 37 17.54 -8.69 -5.31
CA SER A 37 17.97 -10.09 -5.31
C SER A 37 17.29 -10.89 -6.42
N ASN A 38 15.98 -10.67 -6.65
CA ASN A 38 15.23 -11.33 -7.72
C ASN A 38 15.73 -10.90 -9.10
N ILE A 39 16.00 -9.61 -9.33
CA ILE A 39 16.57 -9.16 -10.62
C ILE A 39 17.89 -9.87 -10.91
N TYR A 40 18.76 -9.98 -9.90
CA TYR A 40 20.04 -10.65 -10.06
C TYR A 40 19.86 -12.15 -10.35
N ALA A 41 19.01 -12.83 -9.58
CA ALA A 41 18.71 -14.25 -9.77
C ALA A 41 18.08 -14.55 -11.14
N SER A 42 17.10 -13.73 -11.57
CA SER A 42 16.44 -13.87 -12.87
C SER A 42 17.41 -13.64 -14.04
N PHE A 43 18.37 -12.72 -13.88
CA PHE A 43 19.40 -12.50 -14.89
C PHE A 43 20.34 -13.71 -15.03
N LEU A 44 20.73 -14.32 -13.92
CA LEU A 44 21.52 -15.57 -13.90
C LEU A 44 20.74 -16.76 -14.46
N ALA A 45 19.43 -16.80 -14.23
CA ALA A 45 18.54 -17.83 -14.77
C ALA A 45 18.26 -17.66 -16.28
N GLY A 46 18.65 -16.54 -16.88
CA GLY A 46 18.40 -16.26 -18.30
C GLY A 46 16.94 -15.96 -18.61
N GLU A 47 16.18 -15.44 -17.65
CA GLU A 47 14.79 -15.05 -17.87
C GLU A 47 14.66 -13.93 -18.91
N GLU A 48 13.54 -13.91 -19.63
CA GLU A 48 13.25 -12.84 -20.59
C GLU A 48 13.24 -11.48 -19.89
N VAL A 49 13.95 -10.52 -20.47
CA VAL A 49 14.08 -9.15 -19.94
C VAL A 49 12.70 -8.54 -19.62
N MET A 50 11.69 -8.77 -20.47
CA MET A 50 10.33 -8.30 -20.22
C MET A 50 9.76 -8.85 -18.90
N GLN A 51 9.91 -10.16 -18.63
CA GLN A 51 9.40 -10.78 -17.41
C GLN A 51 10.10 -10.24 -16.16
N ILE A 52 11.42 -10.00 -16.23
CA ILE A 52 12.19 -9.38 -15.15
C ILE A 52 11.63 -7.99 -14.83
N PHE A 53 11.37 -7.16 -15.85
CA PHE A 53 10.78 -5.83 -15.66
C PHE A 53 9.37 -5.91 -15.06
N LEU A 54 8.52 -6.79 -15.57
CA LEU A 54 7.14 -6.94 -15.08
C LEU A 54 7.10 -7.35 -13.60
N ASN A 55 7.89 -8.35 -13.21
CA ASN A 55 8.01 -8.79 -11.82
C ASN A 55 8.60 -7.70 -10.90
N SER A 56 9.56 -6.94 -11.42
CA SER A 56 10.19 -5.83 -10.69
C SER A 56 9.20 -4.69 -10.45
N ILE A 57 8.36 -4.35 -11.43
CA ILE A 57 7.34 -3.30 -11.27
C ILE A 57 6.30 -3.74 -10.24
N ASN A 58 5.79 -4.97 -10.30
CA ASN A 58 4.83 -5.48 -9.31
C ASN A 58 5.41 -5.39 -7.89
N THR A 59 6.60 -5.96 -7.67
CA THR A 59 7.26 -5.97 -6.37
C THR A 59 7.59 -4.54 -5.91
N GLY A 60 7.98 -3.67 -6.84
CA GLY A 60 8.32 -2.28 -6.58
C GLY A 60 7.14 -1.45 -6.11
N ILE A 61 5.96 -1.62 -6.71
CA ILE A 61 4.75 -0.91 -6.26
C ILE A 61 4.33 -1.39 -4.87
N ILE A 62 4.43 -2.69 -4.57
CA ILE A 62 4.16 -3.20 -3.21
C ILE A 62 5.19 -2.65 -2.22
N GLY A 63 6.47 -2.54 -2.59
CA GLY A 63 7.49 -1.92 -1.74
C GLY A 63 7.19 -0.45 -1.46
N LEU A 64 6.84 0.30 -2.50
CA LEU A 64 6.41 1.70 -2.39
C LEU A 64 5.17 1.82 -1.49
N ALA A 65 4.26 0.85 -1.58
CA ALA A 65 3.04 0.82 -0.82
C ALA A 65 3.27 0.80 0.68
N VAL A 66 4.09 -0.16 1.08
CA VAL A 66 4.46 -0.41 2.47
C VAL A 66 5.30 0.74 3.01
N PHE A 67 6.17 1.34 2.18
CA PHE A 67 6.94 2.52 2.54
C PHE A 67 6.07 3.76 2.78
N GLU A 68 5.09 4.01 1.91
CA GLU A 68 4.17 5.14 2.06
C GLU A 68 3.36 5.00 3.35
N LEU A 69 2.86 3.79 3.65
CA LEU A 69 2.22 3.49 4.94
C LEU A 69 3.13 3.74 6.13
N ALA A 70 4.37 3.26 6.11
CA ALA A 70 5.32 3.46 7.21
C ALA A 70 5.51 4.96 7.51
N THR A 71 5.64 5.76 6.45
CA THR A 71 5.85 7.20 6.52
C THR A 71 4.60 7.92 7.02
N ILE A 72 3.42 7.52 6.55
CA ILE A 72 2.13 8.06 7.02
C ILE A 72 1.93 7.78 8.50
N ILE A 73 2.15 6.54 8.95
CA ILE A 73 2.07 6.18 10.37
C ILE A 73 3.04 7.07 11.16
N ASN A 74 4.30 7.16 10.75
CA ASN A 74 5.29 7.97 11.46
C ASN A 74 4.94 9.48 11.51
N ALA A 75 4.38 10.03 10.43
CA ALA A 75 3.97 11.43 10.34
C ALA A 75 2.75 11.77 11.23
N GLU A 76 1.74 10.89 11.25
CA GLU A 76 0.52 11.06 12.04
C GLU A 76 0.83 11.26 13.53
N TYR A 77 1.75 10.47 14.08
CA TYR A 77 2.12 10.58 15.49
C TYR A 77 3.16 11.68 15.77
N ALA A 78 3.84 12.19 14.75
CA ALA A 78 4.72 13.35 14.87
C ALA A 78 3.91 14.66 14.98
N GLU A 79 2.74 14.75 14.34
CA GLU A 79 1.84 15.92 14.43
C GLU A 79 1.06 16.02 15.76
N VAL A 80 0.84 14.89 16.46
CA VAL A 80 0.33 14.87 17.87
C VAL A 80 1.23 15.70 18.81
N ARG A 81 2.44 16.04 18.37
CA ARG A 81 3.44 16.79 19.14
C ARG A 81 3.18 18.31 19.19
N GLU A 82 2.28 18.88 18.38
CA GLU A 82 2.13 20.35 18.31
C GLU A 82 0.71 20.95 18.46
N THR A 83 -0.39 20.19 18.39
CA THR A 83 -1.72 20.79 18.65
C THR A 83 -2.66 19.87 19.40
N SER A 84 -3.10 20.33 20.58
CA SER A 84 -4.32 19.84 21.23
C SER A 84 -5.51 20.11 20.31
N SER A 85 -6.39 19.11 20.16
CA SER A 85 -7.65 19.09 19.40
C SER A 85 -7.55 18.89 17.88
N GLU A 86 -7.45 17.63 17.43
CA GLU A 86 -8.08 17.08 16.20
C GLU A 86 -7.73 15.57 16.02
N GLU A 87 -8.04 14.74 17.02
CA GLU A 87 -7.61 13.32 17.11
C GLU A 87 -8.28 12.34 16.10
N VAL A 88 -9.11 12.82 15.17
CA VAL A 88 -9.88 11.96 14.23
C VAL A 88 -9.45 12.16 12.76
N SER A 89 -8.63 13.18 12.46
CA SER A 89 -8.44 13.63 11.07
C SER A 89 -7.47 12.79 10.25
N GLY A 90 -6.45 12.18 10.85
CA GLY A 90 -5.36 11.67 10.02
C GLY A 90 -5.42 10.18 9.66
N ILE A 91 -6.14 9.32 10.40
CA ILE A 91 -6.55 7.99 9.87
C ILE A 91 -7.41 8.16 8.61
N GLN A 92 -8.32 9.15 8.60
CA GLN A 92 -9.16 9.45 7.44
C GLN A 92 -8.37 10.03 6.26
N ARG A 93 -7.19 10.63 6.50
CA ARG A 93 -6.26 11.08 5.45
C ARG A 93 -5.31 9.97 4.97
N ALA A 94 -4.96 9.04 5.85
CA ALA A 94 -4.05 7.92 5.60
C ALA A 94 -4.72 6.82 4.77
N LEU A 95 -5.93 6.41 5.15
CA LEU A 95 -6.62 5.27 4.56
C LEU A 95 -6.88 5.44 3.05
N PRO A 96 -7.32 6.61 2.54
CA PRO A 96 -7.52 6.80 1.11
C PRO A 96 -6.24 6.74 0.29
N LYS A 97 -5.12 7.27 0.81
CA LYS A 97 -3.82 7.21 0.13
C LYS A 97 -3.35 5.76 0.01
N PHE A 98 -3.45 5.00 1.09
CA PHE A 98 -3.12 3.58 1.09
C PHE A 98 -3.95 2.77 0.09
N VAL A 99 -5.29 2.86 0.19
CA VAL A 99 -6.19 2.11 -0.69
C VAL A 99 -6.00 2.54 -2.15
N GLY A 100 -5.75 3.83 -2.40
CA GLY A 100 -5.46 4.35 -3.74
C GLY A 100 -4.25 3.68 -4.38
N MET A 101 -3.13 3.56 -3.67
CA MET A 101 -1.94 2.92 -4.22
C MET A 101 -2.06 1.38 -4.30
N VAL A 102 -2.84 0.73 -3.43
CA VAL A 102 -3.25 -0.68 -3.62
C VAL A 102 -4.06 -0.86 -4.91
N CYS A 103 -4.96 0.09 -5.22
CA CYS A 103 -5.71 0.05 -6.47
C CYS A 103 -4.79 0.26 -7.70
N VAL A 104 -3.77 1.10 -7.59
CA VAL A 104 -2.75 1.23 -8.65
C VAL A 104 -2.01 -0.08 -8.86
N ALA A 105 -1.60 -0.76 -7.79
CA ALA A 105 -0.94 -2.07 -7.84
C ALA A 105 -1.81 -3.13 -8.52
N LEU A 106 -3.08 -3.25 -8.10
CA LEU A 106 -4.02 -4.22 -8.66
C LEU A 106 -4.37 -3.92 -10.13
N SER A 107 -4.51 -2.65 -10.49
CA SER A 107 -4.73 -2.25 -11.89
C SER A 107 -3.56 -2.63 -12.77
N LEU A 108 -2.33 -2.40 -12.28
CA LEU A 108 -1.12 -2.76 -12.99
C LEU A 108 -0.99 -4.28 -13.12
N GLU A 109 -1.26 -5.02 -12.05
CA GLU A 109 -1.24 -6.48 -12.04
C GLU A 109 -2.25 -7.08 -13.03
N GLY A 110 -3.48 -6.53 -13.07
CA GLY A 110 -4.47 -6.88 -14.08
C GLY A 110 -3.98 -6.58 -15.50
N LEU A 111 -3.36 -5.43 -15.75
CA LEU A 111 -2.85 -5.05 -17.06
C LEU A 111 -1.68 -5.94 -17.53
N ILE A 112 -0.76 -6.28 -16.63
CA ILE A 112 0.34 -7.21 -16.91
C ILE A 112 -0.22 -8.58 -17.32
N MET A 113 -1.24 -9.07 -16.60
CA MET A 113 -1.90 -10.33 -16.95
C MET A 113 -2.61 -10.26 -18.30
N VAL A 114 -3.27 -9.14 -18.65
CA VAL A 114 -3.85 -8.96 -19.99
C VAL A 114 -2.78 -9.07 -21.07
N ILE A 115 -1.64 -8.39 -20.88
CA ILE A 115 -0.52 -8.42 -21.84
C ILE A 115 0.02 -9.85 -21.99
N LYS A 116 0.28 -10.53 -20.87
CA LYS A 116 0.82 -11.89 -20.84
C LYS A 116 -0.12 -12.91 -21.49
N TYR A 117 -1.42 -12.88 -21.17
CA TYR A 117 -2.40 -13.79 -21.76
C TYR A 117 -2.69 -13.49 -23.23
N SER A 118 -2.64 -12.22 -23.63
CA SER A 118 -2.78 -11.82 -25.03
C SER A 118 -1.64 -12.38 -25.90
N GLN A 119 -0.41 -12.34 -25.40
CA GLN A 119 0.77 -12.83 -26.14
C GLN A 119 0.87 -14.36 -26.23
N LEU A 120 0.27 -15.10 -25.29
CA LEU A 120 0.32 -16.56 -25.26
C LEU A 120 -0.80 -17.23 -26.08
N GLU A 121 -1.63 -16.47 -26.80
CA GLU A 121 -2.85 -16.97 -27.50
C GLU A 121 -3.83 -17.76 -26.58
N LEU A 122 -3.69 -17.63 -25.25
CA LEU A 122 -4.56 -18.24 -24.23
C LEU A 122 -5.84 -17.42 -24.01
N ALA A 123 -6.50 -17.01 -25.11
CA ALA A 123 -7.68 -16.13 -25.10
C ALA A 123 -8.85 -16.67 -24.24
N GLY A 124 -8.87 -17.96 -23.92
CA GLY A 124 -9.88 -18.60 -23.07
C GLY A 124 -9.81 -18.27 -21.57
N ASN A 125 -8.68 -17.76 -21.03
CA ASN A 125 -8.53 -17.51 -19.58
C ASN A 125 -8.57 -16.02 -19.18
N LEU A 126 -9.13 -15.15 -20.02
CA LEU A 126 -9.20 -13.70 -19.79
C LEU A 126 -10.06 -13.28 -18.59
N TYR A 127 -10.80 -14.20 -17.99
CA TYR A 127 -11.69 -13.91 -16.85
C TYR A 127 -10.92 -13.39 -15.63
N TYR A 128 -9.68 -13.85 -15.41
CA TYR A 128 -8.84 -13.39 -14.29
C TYR A 128 -8.48 -11.90 -14.37
N PRO A 129 -7.84 -11.41 -15.47
CA PRO A 129 -7.54 -9.99 -15.58
C PRO A 129 -8.79 -9.11 -15.52
N VAL A 130 -9.89 -9.54 -16.16
CA VAL A 130 -11.17 -8.81 -16.11
C VAL A 130 -11.68 -8.71 -14.68
N ALA A 131 -11.69 -9.82 -13.93
CA ALA A 131 -12.13 -9.82 -12.53
C ALA A 131 -11.29 -8.90 -11.65
N ILE A 132 -9.96 -8.85 -11.85
CA ILE A 132 -9.07 -7.96 -11.09
C ILE A 132 -9.35 -6.49 -11.43
N ILE A 133 -9.47 -6.14 -12.71
CA ILE A 133 -9.76 -4.77 -13.14
C ILE A 133 -11.15 -4.33 -12.63
N THR A 134 -12.17 -5.18 -12.75
CA THR A 134 -13.52 -4.88 -12.26
C THR A 134 -13.54 -4.73 -10.73
N SER A 135 -12.86 -5.60 -9.99
CA SER A 135 -12.75 -5.50 -8.53
C SER A 135 -12.04 -4.22 -8.10
N THR A 136 -10.99 -3.82 -8.84
CA THR A 136 -10.25 -2.59 -8.59
C THR A 136 -11.10 -1.35 -8.86
N ALA A 137 -11.87 -1.34 -9.94
CA ALA A 137 -12.81 -0.28 -10.25
C ALA A 137 -13.90 -0.15 -9.17
N MET A 138 -14.43 -1.29 -8.69
CA MET A 138 -15.40 -1.31 -7.60
C MET A 138 -14.81 -0.80 -6.28
N LEU A 139 -13.58 -1.19 -5.95
CA LEU A 139 -12.87 -0.71 -4.76
C LEU A 139 -12.59 0.80 -4.83
N LEU A 140 -12.15 1.31 -5.98
CA LEU A 140 -11.97 2.74 -6.21
C LEU A 140 -13.29 3.52 -6.09
N ALA A 141 -14.38 2.98 -6.65
CA ALA A 141 -15.70 3.59 -6.53
C ALA A 141 -16.20 3.62 -5.08
N ALA A 142 -16.01 2.52 -4.34
CA ALA A 142 -16.35 2.44 -2.91
C ALA A 142 -15.52 3.42 -2.08
N LEU A 143 -14.22 3.54 -2.37
CA LEU A 143 -13.35 4.52 -1.72
C LEU A 143 -13.78 5.96 -2.04
N GLY A 144 -14.08 6.25 -3.31
CA GLY A 144 -14.57 7.57 -3.73
C GLY A 144 -15.87 7.95 -3.01
N LEU A 145 -16.80 6.99 -2.87
CA LEU A 145 -18.04 7.16 -2.12
C LEU A 145 -17.77 7.41 -0.63
N PHE A 146 -16.86 6.63 -0.02
CA PHE A 146 -16.47 6.80 1.38
C PHE A 146 -15.92 8.21 1.66
N ILE A 147 -15.02 8.71 0.79
CA ILE A 147 -14.46 10.06 0.90
C ILE A 147 -15.56 11.12 0.73
N TYR A 148 -16.44 10.95 -0.27
CA TYR A 148 -17.54 11.87 -0.52
C TYR A 148 -18.49 11.99 0.69
N LEU A 149 -18.85 10.86 1.29
CA LEU A 149 -19.73 10.83 2.47
C LEU A 149 -19.05 11.42 3.71
N THR A 150 -17.77 11.11 3.92
CA THR A 150 -17.01 11.62 5.07
C THR A 150 -16.78 13.13 4.96
N LYS A 151 -16.52 13.66 3.76
CA LYS A 151 -16.39 15.10 3.51
C LYS A 151 -17.68 15.88 3.76
N LYS A 152 -18.85 15.24 3.63
CA LYS A 152 -20.16 15.87 3.88
C LYS A 152 -20.51 15.93 5.38
N SER A 153 -19.82 15.16 6.22
CA SER A 153 -20.06 15.08 7.66
C SER A 153 -19.17 16.02 8.50
N SER A 154 -18.23 16.73 7.87
CA SER A 154 -17.35 17.74 8.48
C SER A 154 -17.70 19.12 7.95
#